data_AF-A0A945B307-F1
#
_entry.id   AF-A0A945B307-F1
#
_cell.length_a   1.000
_cell.length_b   1.000
_cell.length_c   1.000
_cell.angle_alpha   90.00
_cell.angle_beta   90.00
_cell.angle_gamma   90.00
#
_symmetry.space_group_name_H-M   'P 1'
#
loop_
_entity.id
_entity.type
_entity.pdbx_description
1 polymer ?
#
loop_
_entity_poly.entity_id
_entity_poly.type
_entity_poly.pdbx_seq_one_letter_code
_entity_poly.pdbx_strand_id
1 'polypeptide(L)'
;MNNLTWDDSLSVEVDEIDEDHQKLVNLFNILSHSVEQGDSADYINAVLDELITCTIWHFKHEERLMLLHKYDGLVDHRTEHNELIDSVKELQQKFSREKKQLTQEEIEYLEGWLTGHILGQDMRLGFFLMKVM
;
A
#
# COMPACT_ATOMS: atom_id res chain seq x y z
N MET A 1 -18.24 5.17 -2.44
CA MET A 1 -17.83 3.79 -2.10
C MET A 1 -16.81 3.24 -3.08
N ASN A 2 -15.52 3.44 -2.80
CA ASN A 2 -14.48 2.57 -3.35
C ASN A 2 -14.13 1.56 -2.27
N ASN A 3 -14.63 0.34 -2.45
CA ASN A 3 -14.33 -0.79 -1.60
C ASN A 3 -13.45 -1.73 -2.42
N LEU A 4 -12.15 -1.72 -2.13
CA LEU A 4 -11.19 -2.56 -2.80
C LEU A 4 -11.39 -4.00 -2.31
N THR A 5 -11.82 -4.88 -3.20
CA THR A 5 -12.05 -6.28 -2.84
C THR A 5 -10.77 -7.06 -3.10
N TRP A 6 -10.28 -7.77 -2.07
CA TRP A 6 -9.24 -8.76 -2.30
C TRP A 6 -9.82 -9.92 -3.12
N ASP A 7 -9.17 -10.22 -4.24
CA ASP A 7 -9.43 -11.40 -5.05
C ASP A 7 -8.12 -11.93 -5.65
N ASP A 8 -8.18 -13.08 -6.31
CA ASP A 8 -7.02 -13.77 -6.89
C ASP A 8 -6.25 -12.90 -7.91
N SER A 9 -6.83 -11.81 -8.44
CA SER A 9 -6.11 -10.91 -9.34
C SER A 9 -5.06 -10.04 -8.63
N LEU A 10 -5.15 -9.89 -7.30
CA LEU A 10 -4.18 -9.18 -6.48
C LEU A 10 -3.15 -10.11 -5.82
N SER A 11 -3.31 -11.44 -5.97
CA SER A 11 -2.35 -12.41 -5.46
C SER A 11 -1.10 -12.43 -6.31
N VAL A 12 0.06 -12.45 -5.66
CA VAL A 12 1.37 -12.64 -6.30
C VAL A 12 1.88 -14.08 -6.17
N GLU A 13 1.01 -15.00 -5.74
CA GLU A 13 1.28 -16.43 -5.55
C GLU A 13 2.41 -16.71 -4.52
N VAL A 14 2.58 -15.79 -3.57
CA VAL A 14 3.51 -15.91 -2.44
C VAL A 14 2.75 -15.58 -1.16
N ASP A 15 2.39 -16.61 -0.40
CA ASP A 15 1.50 -16.51 0.77
C ASP A 15 1.89 -15.36 1.72
N GLU A 16 3.18 -15.21 2.04
CA GLU A 16 3.64 -14.19 2.98
C GLU A 16 3.54 -12.75 2.45
N ILE A 17 3.51 -12.56 1.12
CA ILE A 17 3.27 -11.26 0.49
C ILE A 17 1.76 -11.01 0.35
N ASP A 18 0.99 -12.02 -0.04
CA ASP A 18 -0.46 -11.93 -0.16
C ASP A 18 -1.13 -11.60 1.18
N GLU A 19 -0.62 -12.17 2.28
CA GLU A 19 -1.06 -11.82 3.63
C GLU A 19 -0.84 -10.33 3.95
N ASP A 20 0.20 -9.72 3.43
CA ASP A 20 0.50 -8.31 3.63
C ASP A 20 -0.39 -7.42 2.77
N HIS A 21 -0.56 -7.78 1.50
CA HIS A 21 -1.49 -7.07 0.61
C HIS A 21 -2.93 -7.12 1.14
N GLN A 22 -3.39 -8.25 1.68
CA GLN A 22 -4.71 -8.35 2.32
C GLN A 22 -4.85 -7.38 3.51
N LYS A 23 -3.81 -7.21 4.33
CA LYS A 23 -3.83 -6.22 5.43
C LYS A 23 -3.90 -4.80 4.88
N LEU A 24 -3.14 -4.48 3.84
CA LEU A 24 -3.16 -3.17 3.18
C LEU A 24 -4.53 -2.85 2.59
N VAL A 25 -5.13 -3.80 1.87
CA VAL A 25 -6.49 -3.67 1.31
C VAL A 25 -7.52 -3.43 2.43
N ASN A 26 -7.43 -4.18 3.53
CA ASN A 26 -8.33 -3.99 4.68
C ASN A 26 -8.17 -2.60 5.32
N LEU A 27 -6.93 -2.13 5.55
CA LEU A 27 -6.67 -0.80 6.09
C LEU A 27 -7.15 0.31 5.14
N PHE A 28 -6.93 0.14 3.83
CA PHE A 28 -7.44 1.05 2.82
C PHE A 28 -8.97 1.14 2.85
N ASN A 29 -9.67 0.01 2.95
CA ASN A 29 -11.14 -0.01 3.03
C ASN A 29 -11.66 0.67 4.31
N ILE A 30 -10.98 0.48 5.44
CA ILE A 30 -11.31 1.20 6.68
C ILE A 30 -11.13 2.70 6.48
N LEU A 31 -10.03 3.14 5.85
CA LEU A 31 -9.78 4.55 5.56
C LEU A 31 -10.87 5.15 4.66
N SER A 32 -11.14 4.51 3.53
CA SER A 32 -12.17 4.89 2.56
C SER A 32 -13.54 5.05 3.24
N HIS A 33 -13.93 4.06 4.06
CA HIS A 33 -15.19 4.12 4.79
C HIS A 33 -15.23 5.24 5.83
N SER A 34 -14.14 5.45 6.58
CA SER A 34 -14.06 6.50 7.61
C SER A 34 -14.22 7.90 7.02
N VAL A 35 -13.64 8.12 5.83
CA VAL A 35 -13.81 9.38 5.08
C VAL A 35 -15.25 9.54 4.61
N GLU A 36 -15.85 8.49 4.06
CA GLU A 36 -17.24 8.52 3.57
C GLU A 36 -18.27 8.77 4.68
N GLN A 37 -18.07 8.17 5.86
CA GLN A 37 -18.95 8.39 7.03
C GLN A 37 -18.74 9.76 7.69
N GLY A 38 -17.70 10.50 7.30
CA GLY A 38 -17.36 11.77 7.90
C GLY A 38 -16.89 11.61 9.34
N ASP A 39 -16.16 10.53 9.65
CA ASP A 39 -15.57 10.31 10.96
C ASP A 39 -14.64 11.46 11.38
N SER A 40 -14.31 11.49 12.67
CA SER A 40 -13.43 12.53 13.21
C SER A 40 -12.07 12.54 12.50
N ALA A 41 -11.52 13.74 12.30
CA ALA A 41 -10.20 13.90 11.68
C ALA A 41 -9.09 13.13 12.43
N ASP A 42 -9.18 13.03 13.76
CA ASP A 42 -8.22 12.28 14.58
C ASP A 42 -8.27 10.77 14.27
N TYR A 43 -9.47 10.22 14.07
CA TYR A 43 -9.63 8.81 13.70
C TYR A 43 -9.14 8.54 12.28
N ILE A 44 -9.51 9.38 11.32
CA ILE A 44 -9.04 9.27 9.93
C ILE A 44 -7.50 9.34 9.86
N ASN A 45 -6.89 10.27 10.60
CA ASN A 45 -5.44 10.37 10.69
C ASN A 45 -4.82 9.10 11.31
N ALA A 46 -5.40 8.55 12.37
CA ALA A 46 -4.89 7.33 12.98
C ALA A 46 -4.93 6.13 12.01
N VAL A 47 -6.00 6.00 11.21
CA VAL A 47 -6.10 4.95 10.19
C VAL A 47 -5.07 5.17 9.06
N LEU A 48 -4.88 6.41 8.63
CA LEU A 48 -3.87 6.76 7.62
C LEU A 48 -2.45 6.46 8.13
N ASP A 49 -2.14 6.77 9.39
CA ASP A 49 -0.86 6.48 10.03
C ASP A 49 -0.58 4.96 10.07
N GLU A 50 -1.61 4.17 10.39
CA GLU A 50 -1.52 2.70 10.41
C GLU A 50 -1.30 2.15 9.00
N LEU A 51 -2.04 2.65 8.00
CA LEU A 51 -1.84 2.28 6.60
C LEU A 51 -0.41 2.55 6.14
N ILE A 52 0.12 3.75 6.41
CA ILE A 52 1.53 4.11 6.09
C ILE A 52 2.51 3.17 6.77
N THR A 53 2.28 2.89 8.06
CA THR A 53 3.17 2.01 8.84
C THR A 53 3.17 0.60 8.28
N CYS A 54 1.99 0.07 7.94
CA CYS A 54 1.85 -1.23 7.31
C CYS A 54 2.53 -1.29 5.93
N THR A 55 2.37 -0.25 5.10
CA THR A 55 3.03 -0.15 3.79
C THR A 55 4.54 -0.18 3.91
N ILE A 56 5.12 0.62 4.84
CA ILE A 56 6.57 0.64 5.06
C ILE A 56 7.08 -0.73 5.53
N TRP A 57 6.31 -1.42 6.36
CA TRP A 57 6.67 -2.75 6.82
C TRP A 57 6.65 -3.77 5.68
N HIS A 58 5.59 -3.77 4.87
CA HIS A 58 5.44 -4.61 3.68
C HIS A 58 6.59 -4.38 2.68
N PHE A 59 6.93 -3.14 2.35
CA PHE A 59 8.06 -2.84 1.46
C PHE A 59 9.40 -3.36 1.98
N LYS A 60 9.65 -3.23 3.28
CA LYS A 60 10.86 -3.83 3.90
C LYS A 60 10.84 -5.35 3.82
N HIS A 61 9.66 -5.96 3.93
CA HIS A 61 9.49 -7.40 3.83
C HIS A 61 9.86 -7.88 2.42
N GLU A 62 9.28 -7.27 1.39
CA GLU A 62 9.61 -7.58 -0.01
C GLU A 62 11.09 -7.35 -0.31
N GLU A 63 11.66 -6.22 0.11
CA GLU A 63 13.07 -5.91 -0.14
C GLU A 63 14.01 -6.92 0.52
N ARG A 64 13.62 -7.48 1.68
CA ARG A 64 14.35 -8.57 2.32
C ARG A 64 14.33 -9.82 1.44
N LEU A 65 13.19 -10.18 0.87
CA LEU A 65 13.05 -11.33 -0.04
C LEU A 65 13.83 -11.11 -1.34
N MET A 66 13.70 -9.94 -1.94
CA MET A 66 14.48 -9.51 -3.10
C MET A 66 15.99 -9.64 -2.86
N LEU A 67 16.49 -9.17 -1.71
CA LEU A 67 17.91 -9.30 -1.35
C LEU A 67 18.33 -10.75 -1.13
N LEU A 68 17.53 -11.53 -0.42
CA LEU A 68 17.82 -12.93 -0.10
C LEU A 68 17.95 -13.78 -1.36
N HIS A 69 17.03 -13.61 -2.31
CA HIS A 69 16.97 -14.38 -3.54
C HIS A 69 17.73 -13.73 -4.71
N LYS A 70 18.34 -12.56 -4.51
CA LYS A 70 19.11 -11.81 -5.52
C LYS A 70 18.25 -11.41 -6.73
N TYR A 71 17.11 -10.80 -6.46
CA TYR A 71 16.24 -10.26 -7.49
C TYR A 71 16.92 -9.09 -8.22
N ASP A 72 17.09 -9.21 -9.54
CA ASP A 72 17.77 -8.20 -10.36
C ASP A 72 17.03 -6.86 -10.38
N GLY A 73 15.71 -6.87 -10.22
CA GLY A 73 14.85 -5.67 -10.23
C GLY A 73 14.80 -4.89 -8.92
N LEU A 74 15.61 -5.26 -7.91
CA LEU A 74 15.57 -4.66 -6.57
C LEU A 74 15.71 -3.13 -6.57
N VAL A 75 16.60 -2.58 -7.39
CA VAL A 75 16.89 -1.14 -7.41
C VAL A 75 15.68 -0.34 -7.90
N ASP A 76 15.06 -0.80 -8.98
CA ASP A 76 13.91 -0.12 -9.57
C ASP A 76 12.68 -0.25 -8.64
N HIS A 77 12.44 -1.43 -8.08
CA HIS A 77 11.33 -1.67 -7.14
C HIS A 77 11.46 -0.82 -5.88
N ARG A 78 12.66 -0.76 -5.27
CA ARG A 78 12.92 0.11 -4.11
C ARG A 78 12.77 1.60 -4.45
N THR A 79 13.13 2.01 -5.67
CA THR A 79 12.96 3.40 -6.09
C THR A 79 11.49 3.76 -6.08
N GLU A 80 10.65 2.89 -6.64
CA GLU A 80 9.21 3.03 -6.58
C GLU A 80 8.74 3.08 -5.11
N HIS A 81 9.09 2.12 -4.25
CA HIS A 81 8.75 2.19 -2.80
C HIS A 81 9.02 3.55 -2.15
N ASN A 82 10.18 4.15 -2.42
CA ASN A 82 10.55 5.43 -1.83
C ASN A 82 9.67 6.58 -2.36
N GLU A 83 9.44 6.65 -3.66
CA GLU A 83 8.57 7.67 -4.27
C GLU A 83 7.16 7.63 -3.68
N LEU A 84 6.70 6.42 -3.39
CA LEU A 84 5.37 6.18 -2.89
C LEU A 84 5.24 6.52 -1.40
N ILE A 85 6.24 6.13 -0.59
CA ILE A 85 6.32 6.55 0.81
C ILE A 85 6.35 8.08 0.91
N ASP A 86 7.13 8.75 0.06
CA ASP A 86 7.24 10.21 0.06
C ASP A 86 5.89 10.86 -0.29
N SER A 87 5.22 10.36 -1.33
CA SER A 87 3.89 10.85 -1.74
C SER A 87 2.84 10.73 -0.61
N VAL A 88 2.79 9.59 0.08
CA VAL A 88 1.81 9.40 1.16
C VAL A 88 2.17 10.23 2.40
N LYS A 89 3.46 10.44 2.70
CA LYS A 89 3.88 11.34 3.79
C LYS A 89 3.55 12.80 3.50
N GLU A 90 3.72 13.26 2.27
CA GLU A 90 3.31 14.62 1.87
C GLU A 90 1.80 14.81 2.05
N LEU A 91 1.03 13.81 1.64
CA LEU A 91 -0.41 13.76 1.80
C LEU A 91 -0.82 13.81 3.29
N GLN A 92 -0.22 12.98 4.15
CA GLN A 92 -0.42 12.99 5.61
C GLN A 92 -0.10 14.36 6.23
N GLN A 93 1.02 14.98 5.84
CA GLN A 93 1.42 16.29 6.35
C GLN A 93 0.41 17.39 5.97
N LYS A 94 -0.11 17.36 4.75
CA LYS A 94 -1.13 18.30 4.28
C LYS A 94 -2.39 18.22 5.14
N PHE A 95 -2.87 17.02 5.47
CA PHE A 95 -4.05 16.85 6.33
C PHE A 95 -3.82 17.30 7.77
N SER A 96 -2.70 16.90 8.35
CA SER A 96 -2.36 17.25 9.73
C SER A 96 -2.29 18.78 9.92
N ARG A 97 -1.72 19.50 8.93
CA ARG A 97 -1.59 20.97 8.99
C ARG A 97 -2.91 21.70 8.73
N GLU A 98 -3.68 21.26 7.75
CA GLU A 98 -4.89 21.97 7.33
C GLU A 98 -6.13 21.62 8.17
N LYS A 99 -6.05 20.59 9.03
CA LYS A 99 -7.20 20.01 9.76
C LYS A 99 -8.38 19.71 8.84
N LYS A 100 -8.09 19.39 7.59
CA LYS A 100 -9.09 19.01 6.59
C LYS A 100 -9.19 17.50 6.55
N GLN A 101 -10.39 17.01 6.26
CA GLN A 101 -10.60 15.61 5.93
C GLN A 101 -9.96 15.29 4.57
N LEU A 102 -9.56 14.04 4.41
CA LEU A 102 -9.23 13.42 3.12
C LEU A 102 -10.37 13.68 2.12
N THR A 103 -10.01 14.07 0.90
CA THR A 103 -10.96 14.16 -0.20
C THR A 103 -11.14 12.81 -0.89
N GLN A 104 -12.26 12.64 -1.58
CA GLN A 104 -12.52 11.44 -2.37
C GLN A 104 -11.44 11.23 -3.47
N GLU A 105 -10.94 12.31 -4.07
CA GLU A 105 -9.86 12.26 -5.07
C GLU A 105 -8.55 11.70 -4.47
N GLU A 106 -8.24 12.05 -3.22
CA GLU A 106 -7.06 11.53 -2.51
C GLU A 106 -7.23 10.05 -2.14
N ILE A 107 -8.45 9.58 -1.84
CA ILE A 107 -8.75 8.15 -1.66
C ILE A 107 -8.59 7.38 -2.97
N GLU A 108 -9.13 7.90 -4.08
CA GLU A 108 -8.99 7.30 -5.42
C GLU A 108 -7.52 7.23 -5.86
N TYR A 109 -6.74 8.26 -5.54
CA TYR A 109 -5.30 8.27 -5.77
C TYR A 109 -4.59 7.15 -5.00
N LEU A 110 -4.89 6.97 -3.70
CA LEU A 110 -4.32 5.90 -2.88
C LEU A 110 -4.72 4.50 -3.36
N GLU A 111 -5.94 4.33 -3.87
CA GLU A 111 -6.40 3.05 -4.43
C GLU A 111 -5.65 2.70 -5.71
N GLY A 112 -5.60 3.63 -6.66
CA GLY A 112 -4.92 3.43 -7.94
C GLY A 112 -3.43 3.20 -7.73
N TRP A 113 -2.87 3.86 -6.72
CA TRP A 113 -1.52 3.63 -6.27
C TRP A 113 -1.29 2.19 -5.77
N LEU A 114 -2.07 1.75 -4.79
CA LEU A 114 -1.91 0.43 -4.16
C LEU A 114 -2.09 -0.69 -5.19
N THR A 115 -3.18 -0.62 -5.95
CA THR A 115 -3.51 -1.62 -6.97
C THR A 115 -2.53 -1.61 -8.13
N GLY A 116 -2.08 -0.42 -8.58
CA GLY A 116 -1.10 -0.29 -9.64
C GLY A 116 0.27 -0.87 -9.27
N HIS A 117 0.70 -0.68 -8.02
CA HIS A 117 1.95 -1.25 -7.52
C HIS A 117 1.89 -2.78 -7.46
N ILE A 118 0.84 -3.33 -6.84
CA ILE A 118 0.61 -4.77 -6.72
C ILE A 118 0.58 -5.43 -8.10
N LEU A 119 -0.29 -4.95 -8.98
CA LEU A 119 -0.48 -5.51 -10.34
C LEU A 119 0.72 -5.26 -11.25
N GLY A 120 1.65 -4.40 -10.86
CA GLY A 120 2.82 -4.01 -11.61
C GLY A 120 4.10 -4.67 -11.10
N GLN A 121 4.71 -4.05 -10.10
CA GLN A 121 6.01 -4.45 -9.56
C GLN A 121 5.91 -5.75 -8.75
N ASP A 122 4.92 -5.88 -7.87
CA ASP A 122 4.84 -7.02 -6.95
C ASP A 122 4.52 -8.30 -7.71
N MET A 123 3.68 -8.24 -8.74
CA MET A 123 3.47 -9.37 -9.66
C MET A 123 4.78 -9.85 -10.31
N ARG A 124 5.65 -8.92 -10.74
CA ARG A 124 6.96 -9.28 -11.31
C ARG A 124 7.86 -9.95 -10.26
N LEU A 125 7.80 -9.47 -9.01
CA LEU A 125 8.50 -10.07 -7.89
C LEU A 125 7.96 -11.48 -7.58
N GLY A 126 6.63 -11.64 -7.47
CA GLY A 126 5.96 -12.92 -7.24
C GLY A 126 6.35 -13.98 -8.27
N PHE A 127 6.25 -13.66 -9.57
CA PHE A 127 6.68 -14.57 -10.65
C PHE A 127 8.14 -15.03 -10.54
N PHE A 128 9.00 -14.19 -9.96
CA PHE A 128 10.38 -14.56 -9.67
C PHE A 128 10.47 -15.46 -8.44
N LEU A 129 9.84 -15.06 -7.32
CA LEU A 129 9.87 -15.76 -6.04
C LEU A 129 9.30 -17.17 -6.13
N MET A 130 8.23 -17.40 -6.90
CA MET A 130 7.67 -18.73 -7.17
C MET A 130 8.67 -19.75 -7.74
N LYS A 131 9.80 -19.29 -8.31
CA LYS A 131 10.83 -20.16 -8.91
C LYS A 131 12.00 -20.44 -7.97
N VAL A 132 12.13 -19.67 -6.89
CA VAL A 132 13.33 -19.63 -6.05
C VAL A 132 13.06 -19.85 -4.56
N MET A 133 11.79 -19.82 -4.14
CA MET A 133 11.30 -20.26 -2.82
C MET A 133 10.71 -21.67 -2.93
#